data_AF-A0A448DRX8-F1
#
_entry.id   AF-A0A448DRX8-F1
#
_cell.length_a   1.000
_cell.length_b   1.000
_cell.length_c   1.000
_cell.angle_alpha   90.00
_cell.angle_beta   90.00
_cell.angle_gamma   90.00
#
_symmetry.space_group_name_H-M   'P 1'
#
loop_
_entity.id
_entity.type
_entity.pdbx_description
1 polymer ?
#
loop_
_entity_poly.entity_id
_entity_poly.type
_entity_poly.pdbx_seq_one_letter_code
_entity_poly.pdbx_strand_id
1 'polypeptide(L)'
;MKSIWLGAAALCGWLIAGPAWADCTPPVVSGEADFSVCKDWPAYPQLTITALSTFVPDPVNGHGSRVGSYDLNLAVVTAGTAKPLATYDQPSMFLSDAIALESLELDTARYRLAPDIRAFGVRAHFKGSSRVNPLDETLLSLYVREGGKLRPVLDRLLVYSFSGEWDGDCAGERSETVRTLEMGKTSSHGYADIIVRSVTSSLSGVGPRETCESKTSHEKPVLTTLRYDGKTYVLPRGFKGV
;
A
#
# COMPACT_ATOMS: atom_id res chain seq x y z
N MET A 1 -2.22 17.88 -70.50
CA MET A 1 -1.83 18.87 -69.45
C MET A 1 -2.91 18.86 -68.37
N LYS A 2 -2.48 19.11 -67.13
CA LYS A 2 -3.10 18.67 -65.87
C LYS A 2 -4.46 19.33 -65.55
N SER A 3 -5.30 18.50 -64.91
CA SER A 3 -6.43 18.81 -64.03
C SER A 3 -6.10 19.88 -62.98
N ILE A 4 -7.12 20.65 -62.53
CA ILE A 4 -7.42 21.00 -61.13
C ILE A 4 -8.85 21.55 -61.10
N TRP A 5 -9.75 20.91 -60.34
CA TRP A 5 -10.87 21.60 -59.65
C TRP A 5 -10.91 21.04 -58.21
N LEU A 6 -10.71 21.92 -57.24
CA LEU A 6 -10.79 21.63 -55.80
C LEU A 6 -12.25 21.55 -55.36
N GLY A 7 -12.64 20.42 -54.77
CA GLY A 7 -13.85 20.30 -53.95
C GLY A 7 -13.48 20.34 -52.47
N ALA A 8 -14.01 21.32 -51.75
CA ALA A 8 -13.88 21.43 -50.30
C ALA A 8 -14.83 20.44 -49.62
N ALA A 9 -14.30 19.57 -48.76
CA ALA A 9 -15.09 18.71 -47.87
C ALA A 9 -14.95 19.24 -46.43
N ALA A 10 -16.04 19.77 -45.88
CA ALA A 10 -16.13 20.13 -44.48
C ALA A 10 -16.33 18.85 -43.65
N LEU A 11 -15.30 18.48 -42.86
CA LEU A 11 -15.38 17.40 -41.89
C LEU A 11 -15.97 17.95 -40.58
N CYS A 12 -17.26 17.72 -40.35
CA CYS A 12 -17.87 17.85 -39.02
C CYS A 12 -17.35 16.72 -38.12
N GLY A 13 -16.31 16.99 -37.33
CA GLY A 13 -15.87 16.10 -36.26
C GLY A 13 -16.89 16.08 -35.14
N TRP A 14 -17.62 14.99 -34.98
CA TRP A 14 -18.41 14.72 -33.77
C TRP A 14 -17.45 14.36 -32.64
N LEU A 15 -17.33 15.24 -31.65
CA LEU A 15 -16.70 14.91 -30.38
C LEU A 15 -17.60 13.89 -29.67
N ILE A 16 -17.22 12.61 -29.72
CA ILE A 16 -17.85 11.58 -28.90
C ILE A 16 -17.33 11.80 -27.48
N ALA A 17 -18.09 12.55 -26.67
CA ALA A 17 -17.89 12.55 -25.23
C ALA A 17 -18.17 11.11 -24.74
N GLY A 18 -17.12 10.39 -24.38
CA GLY A 18 -17.27 9.12 -23.67
C GLY A 18 -18.03 9.36 -22.36
N PRO A 19 -18.75 8.35 -21.84
CA PRO A 19 -19.43 8.49 -20.57
C PRO A 19 -18.40 8.86 -19.49
N ALA A 20 -18.62 10.00 -18.84
CA ALA A 20 -17.91 10.34 -17.62
C ALA A 20 -18.25 9.27 -16.58
N TRP A 21 -17.31 8.37 -16.31
CA TRP A 21 -17.45 7.47 -15.17
C TRP A 21 -17.49 8.35 -13.93
N ALA A 22 -18.47 8.12 -13.06
CA ALA A 22 -18.51 8.81 -11.78
C ALA A 22 -17.19 8.49 -11.07
N ASP A 23 -16.41 9.53 -10.79
CA ASP A 23 -15.15 9.38 -10.08
C ASP A 23 -15.41 8.66 -8.74
N CYS A 24 -14.51 7.74 -8.43
CA CYS A 24 -14.49 6.98 -7.20
C CYS A 24 -14.54 7.90 -5.97
N THR A 25 -15.64 7.88 -5.20
CA THR A 25 -15.77 8.70 -3.99
C THR A 25 -15.30 7.93 -2.75
N PRO A 26 -14.28 8.41 -2.01
CA PRO A 26 -13.86 7.78 -0.77
C PRO A 26 -14.93 7.89 0.32
N PRO A 27 -14.96 6.95 1.29
CA PRO A 27 -15.84 7.05 2.45
C PRO A 27 -15.67 8.36 3.20
N VAL A 28 -16.77 8.88 3.75
CA VAL A 28 -16.73 10.07 4.59
C VAL A 28 -15.97 9.75 5.87
N VAL A 29 -14.98 10.58 6.20
CA VAL A 29 -14.24 10.52 7.47
C VAL A 29 -14.96 11.28 8.58
N SER A 30 -14.73 10.89 9.82
CA SER A 30 -15.40 11.46 11.00
C SER A 30 -14.49 12.39 11.81
N GLY A 31 -13.19 12.12 11.83
CA GLY A 31 -12.17 12.91 12.52
C GLY A 31 -11.00 13.29 11.61
N GLU A 32 -10.26 14.32 12.00
CA GLU A 32 -9.06 14.80 11.28
C GLU A 32 -7.95 13.74 11.20
N ALA A 33 -7.93 12.80 12.14
CA ALA A 33 -6.95 11.73 12.19
C ALA A 33 -7.31 10.52 11.32
N ASP A 34 -8.52 10.46 10.77
CA ASP A 34 -9.02 9.35 9.95
C ASP A 34 -8.44 9.40 8.53
N PHE A 35 -8.38 8.24 7.87
CA PHE A 35 -7.96 8.12 6.48
C PHE A 35 -9.06 7.47 5.65
N SER A 36 -9.35 8.01 4.47
CA SER A 36 -10.22 7.33 3.51
C SER A 36 -9.68 7.42 2.10
N VAL A 37 -9.76 6.30 1.39
CA VAL A 37 -9.31 6.18 0.00
C VAL A 37 -10.28 5.35 -0.83
N CYS A 38 -10.29 5.67 -2.12
CA CYS A 38 -11.11 5.01 -3.12
C CYS A 38 -10.25 4.71 -4.33
N LYS A 39 -10.42 3.53 -4.94
CA LYS A 39 -9.77 3.20 -6.21
C LYS A 39 -10.61 2.24 -7.04
N ASP A 40 -10.76 2.54 -8.32
CA ASP A 40 -11.31 1.58 -9.28
C ASP A 40 -10.44 0.34 -9.35
N TRP A 41 -11.06 -0.83 -9.50
CA TRP A 41 -10.33 -2.09 -9.56
C TRP A 41 -10.07 -2.46 -11.03
N PRO A 42 -8.84 -2.29 -11.57
CA PRO A 42 -8.63 -2.46 -13.01
C PRO A 42 -8.85 -3.90 -13.51
N ALA A 43 -8.80 -4.88 -12.60
CA ALA A 43 -9.11 -6.27 -12.91
C ALA A 43 -10.62 -6.53 -13.07
N TYR A 44 -11.47 -5.67 -12.49
CA TYR A 44 -12.92 -5.74 -12.53
C TYR A 44 -13.50 -4.33 -12.71
N PRO A 45 -13.54 -3.78 -13.95
CA PRO A 45 -13.84 -2.36 -14.19
C PRO A 45 -15.22 -1.87 -13.70
N GLN A 46 -16.14 -2.77 -13.36
CA GLN A 46 -17.44 -2.43 -12.78
C GLN A 46 -17.39 -2.33 -11.24
N LEU A 47 -16.23 -2.59 -10.65
CA LEU A 47 -16.02 -2.65 -9.21
C LEU A 47 -15.02 -1.59 -8.76
N THR A 48 -15.29 -1.08 -7.58
CA THR A 48 -14.48 -0.08 -6.91
C THR A 48 -14.14 -0.59 -5.51
N ILE A 49 -12.92 -0.30 -5.04
CA ILE A 49 -12.46 -0.63 -3.69
C ILE A 49 -12.46 0.66 -2.87
N THR A 50 -12.99 0.59 -1.66
CA THR A 50 -12.94 1.68 -0.68
C THR A 50 -12.27 1.20 0.60
N ALA A 51 -11.49 2.07 1.22
CA ALA A 51 -10.98 1.86 2.56
C ALA A 51 -11.28 3.09 3.42
N LEU A 52 -11.71 2.83 4.65
CA LEU A 52 -11.83 3.81 5.73
C LEU A 52 -11.03 3.29 6.90
N SER A 53 -10.16 4.14 7.46
CA SER A 53 -9.46 3.85 8.69
C SER A 53 -9.77 4.94 9.70
N THR A 54 -10.43 4.55 10.79
CA THR A 54 -10.94 5.46 11.81
C THR A 54 -10.04 5.42 13.04
N PHE A 55 -9.60 6.59 13.50
CA PHE A 55 -8.78 6.68 14.69
C PHE A 55 -9.61 6.49 15.95
N VAL A 56 -9.14 5.62 16.83
CA VAL A 56 -9.70 5.36 18.16
C VAL A 56 -8.63 5.73 19.20
N PRO A 57 -8.80 6.84 19.92
CA PRO A 57 -7.81 7.29 20.89
C PRO A 57 -7.67 6.30 22.05
N ASP A 58 -6.45 6.14 22.55
CA ASP A 58 -6.22 5.38 23.78
C ASP A 58 -6.94 6.06 24.97
N PRO A 59 -7.65 5.30 25.82
CA PRO A 59 -8.47 5.88 26.89
C PRO A 59 -7.65 6.57 28.00
N VAL A 60 -6.34 6.30 28.10
CA VAL A 60 -5.48 6.85 29.14
C VAL A 60 -4.54 7.90 28.57
N ASN A 61 -3.88 7.59 27.45
CA ASN A 61 -2.79 8.38 26.87
C ASN A 61 -3.19 9.14 25.60
N GLY A 62 -4.40 8.91 25.07
CA GLY A 62 -4.85 9.48 23.80
C GLY A 62 -5.33 10.94 23.88
N HIS A 63 -5.44 11.52 25.08
CA HIS A 63 -5.92 12.89 25.25
C HIS A 63 -4.96 13.92 24.61
N GLY A 64 -5.38 14.53 23.49
CA GLY A 64 -4.60 15.55 22.79
C GLY A 64 -3.35 15.02 22.08
N SER A 65 -3.23 13.70 21.95
CA SER A 65 -2.13 13.01 21.27
C SER A 65 -2.67 12.12 20.14
N ARG A 66 -1.79 11.59 19.29
CA ARG A 66 -2.14 10.54 18.31
C ARG A 66 -1.85 9.14 18.84
N VAL A 67 -1.92 8.97 20.16
CA VAL A 67 -1.75 7.66 20.82
C VAL A 67 -3.09 6.93 20.81
N GLY A 68 -3.13 5.75 20.21
CA GLY A 68 -4.36 4.98 20.06
C GLY A 68 -4.24 3.86 19.05
N SER A 69 -5.36 3.52 18.42
CA SER A 69 -5.42 2.54 17.36
C SER A 69 -6.24 3.03 16.18
N TYR A 70 -6.15 2.32 15.07
CA TYR A 70 -6.90 2.57 13.86
C TYR A 70 -7.72 1.33 13.53
N ASP A 71 -9.03 1.50 13.46
CA ASP A 71 -9.92 0.51 12.87
C ASP A 71 -9.77 0.54 11.34
N LEU A 72 -10.02 -0.58 10.66
CA LEU A 72 -10.00 -0.66 9.20
C LEU A 72 -11.30 -1.27 8.68
N ASN A 73 -12.01 -0.51 7.86
CA ASN A 73 -13.18 -0.95 7.10
C ASN A 73 -12.85 -0.93 5.60
N LEU A 74 -13.06 -2.07 4.94
CA LEU A 74 -12.89 -2.22 3.50
C LEU A 74 -14.23 -2.59 2.88
N ALA A 75 -14.46 -2.09 1.66
CA ALA A 75 -15.55 -2.57 0.85
C ALA A 75 -15.15 -2.68 -0.62
N VAL A 76 -15.79 -3.65 -1.30
CA VAL A 76 -15.89 -3.68 -2.75
C VAL A 76 -17.32 -3.31 -3.10
N VAL A 77 -17.50 -2.24 -3.86
CA VAL A 77 -18.81 -1.70 -4.27
C VAL A 77 -18.97 -1.79 -5.78
N THR A 78 -20.21 -1.73 -6.26
CA THR A 78 -20.48 -1.55 -7.70
C THR A 78 -20.20 -0.10 -8.06
N ALA A 79 -19.42 0.14 -9.11
CA ALA A 79 -19.07 1.47 -9.60
C ALA A 79 -20.33 2.33 -9.78
N GLY A 80 -20.29 3.57 -9.28
CA GLY A 80 -21.43 4.49 -9.31
C GLY A 80 -22.54 4.21 -8.28
N THR A 81 -22.38 3.21 -7.39
CA THR A 81 -23.33 2.93 -6.31
C THR A 81 -22.62 2.84 -4.96
N ALA A 82 -23.31 3.19 -3.88
CA ALA A 82 -22.78 3.06 -2.51
C ALA A 82 -23.02 1.66 -1.88
N LYS A 83 -23.60 0.70 -2.61
CA LYS A 83 -23.97 -0.61 -2.04
C LYS A 83 -22.76 -1.55 -2.04
N PRO A 84 -22.30 -2.03 -0.87
CA PRO A 84 -21.20 -2.99 -0.80
C PRO A 84 -21.63 -4.37 -1.29
N LEU A 85 -20.77 -4.96 -2.12
CA LEU A 85 -20.83 -6.35 -2.58
C LEU A 85 -20.06 -7.30 -1.66
N ALA A 86 -19.03 -6.77 -0.99
CA ALA A 86 -18.26 -7.48 0.01
C ALA A 86 -17.60 -6.48 0.98
N THR A 87 -17.49 -6.84 2.25
CA THR A 87 -16.87 -6.00 3.28
C THR A 87 -15.85 -6.75 4.13
N TYR A 88 -14.97 -6.00 4.79
CA TYR A 88 -14.11 -6.47 5.87
C TYR A 88 -14.01 -5.37 6.92
N ASP A 89 -14.11 -5.75 8.18
CA ASP A 89 -14.11 -4.86 9.32
C ASP A 89 -13.14 -5.42 10.36
N GLN A 90 -12.14 -4.62 10.75
CA GLN A 90 -11.12 -5.01 11.69
C GLN A 90 -10.85 -3.88 12.69
N PRO A 91 -11.33 -4.04 13.94
CA PRO A 91 -10.95 -3.16 15.01
C PRO A 91 -9.46 -3.25 15.32
N SER A 92 -8.87 -2.11 15.70
CA SER A 92 -7.46 -1.99 16.11
C SER A 92 -6.50 -2.67 15.13
N MET A 93 -6.75 -2.49 13.82
CA MET A 93 -5.92 -3.04 12.75
C MET A 93 -4.49 -2.50 12.83
N PHE A 94 -4.34 -1.22 13.16
CA PHE A 94 -3.05 -0.57 13.34
C PHE A 94 -2.96 0.10 14.71
N LEU A 95 -1.79 0.06 15.31
CA LEU A 95 -1.48 0.81 16.51
C LEU A 95 -0.75 2.09 16.13
N SER A 96 -0.99 3.15 16.88
CA SER A 96 -0.31 4.44 16.71
C SER A 96 0.23 4.84 18.07
N ASP A 97 1.53 4.64 18.27
CA ASP A 97 2.27 5.07 19.46
C ASP A 97 3.73 5.34 19.06
N ALA A 98 4.20 6.57 19.27
CA ALA A 98 5.47 7.14 18.78
C ALA A 98 5.71 7.09 17.25
N ILE A 99 5.04 6.19 16.54
CA ILE A 99 5.09 5.96 15.10
C ILE A 99 3.66 6.08 14.59
N ALA A 100 3.34 7.18 13.93
CA ALA A 100 1.98 7.49 13.51
C ALA A 100 1.69 6.87 12.15
N LEU A 101 0.43 6.47 11.92
CA LEU A 101 -0.08 6.22 10.57
C LEU A 101 -0.14 7.57 9.83
N GLU A 102 0.59 7.67 8.74
CA GLU A 102 0.70 8.88 7.91
C GLU A 102 -0.14 8.80 6.63
N SER A 103 -0.32 7.59 6.08
CA SER A 103 -1.14 7.40 4.88
C SER A 103 -1.68 5.98 4.74
N LEU A 104 -2.77 5.89 3.96
CA LEU A 104 -3.39 4.64 3.53
C LEU A 104 -3.51 4.66 2.00
N GLU A 105 -3.12 3.58 1.32
CA GLU A 105 -3.23 3.46 -0.13
C GLU A 105 -3.87 2.13 -0.55
N LEU A 106 -4.56 2.13 -1.69
CA LEU A 106 -5.06 0.93 -2.35
C LEU A 106 -4.12 0.48 -3.47
N ASP A 107 -3.60 -0.74 -3.33
CA ASP A 107 -2.70 -1.36 -4.30
C ASP A 107 -3.47 -2.35 -5.18
N THR A 108 -3.55 -2.07 -6.47
CA THR A 108 -4.25 -2.90 -7.46
C THR A 108 -3.29 -3.61 -8.43
N ALA A 109 -2.03 -3.82 -8.01
CA ALA A 109 -1.05 -4.59 -8.77
C ALA A 109 -1.52 -6.02 -9.10
N ARG A 110 -0.72 -6.74 -9.90
CA ARG A 110 -1.08 -8.04 -10.50
C ARG A 110 -1.01 -9.23 -9.54
N TYR A 111 -1.67 -9.13 -8.38
CA TYR A 111 -1.83 -10.19 -7.40
C TYR A 111 -2.83 -11.28 -7.84
N ARG A 112 -2.56 -11.96 -8.95
CA ARG A 112 -3.34 -13.11 -9.43
C ARG A 112 -2.90 -14.34 -8.64
N LEU A 113 -3.66 -14.70 -7.61
CA LEU A 113 -3.34 -15.81 -6.72
C LEU A 113 -3.79 -17.15 -7.32
N ALA A 114 -4.89 -17.17 -8.07
CA ALA A 114 -5.34 -18.34 -8.83
C ALA A 114 -5.96 -17.87 -10.16
N PRO A 115 -6.34 -18.77 -11.10
CA PRO A 115 -6.93 -18.37 -12.38
C PRO A 115 -8.04 -17.34 -12.26
N ASP A 116 -8.94 -17.52 -11.28
CA ASP A 116 -10.13 -16.69 -11.04
C ASP A 116 -10.06 -15.90 -9.71
N ILE A 117 -8.92 -15.95 -9.01
CA ILE A 117 -8.73 -15.29 -7.71
C ILE A 117 -7.69 -14.19 -7.86
N ARG A 118 -8.15 -12.94 -7.82
CA ARG A 118 -7.33 -11.75 -7.82
C ARG A 118 -7.46 -11.05 -6.48
N ALA A 119 -6.34 -10.78 -5.83
CA ALA A 119 -6.31 -9.94 -4.64
C ALA A 119 -6.12 -8.46 -5.00
N PHE A 120 -6.48 -7.59 -4.07
CA PHE A 120 -6.00 -6.21 -3.99
C PHE A 120 -5.27 -6.03 -2.66
N GLY A 121 -4.48 -4.97 -2.56
CA GLY A 121 -3.70 -4.64 -1.39
C GLY A 121 -4.15 -3.35 -0.70
N VAL A 122 -3.87 -3.29 0.60
CA VAL A 122 -3.92 -2.07 1.40
C VAL A 122 -2.50 -1.80 1.87
N ARG A 123 -1.97 -0.61 1.58
CA ARG A 123 -0.67 -0.16 2.07
C ARG A 123 -0.90 0.86 3.18
N ALA A 124 -0.31 0.61 4.35
CA ALA A 124 -0.36 1.51 5.49
C ALA A 124 1.06 2.01 5.78
N HIS A 125 1.25 3.33 5.72
CA HIS A 125 2.53 4.00 5.89
C HIS A 125 2.64 4.58 7.30
N PHE A 126 3.66 4.20 8.03
CA PHE A 126 3.94 4.61 9.39
C PHE A 126 5.22 5.41 9.46
N LYS A 127 5.26 6.44 10.30
CA LYS A 127 6.45 7.28 10.46
C LYS A 127 6.61 7.80 11.88
N GLY A 128 7.83 7.70 12.38
CA GLY A 128 8.27 8.35 13.61
C GLY A 128 8.66 9.81 13.38
N SER A 129 8.54 10.64 14.42
CA SER A 129 8.82 12.08 14.34
C SER A 129 10.30 12.44 14.54
N SER A 130 11.11 11.52 15.07
CA SER A 130 12.52 11.79 15.38
C SER A 130 13.36 11.90 14.11
N ARG A 131 14.10 13.00 13.98
CA ARG A 131 15.06 13.20 12.89
C ARG A 131 16.36 12.44 13.10
N VAL A 132 16.79 12.33 14.36
CA VAL A 132 18.04 11.67 14.75
C VAL A 132 17.86 10.16 14.89
N ASN A 133 16.66 9.70 15.22
CA ASN A 133 16.29 8.29 15.27
C ASN A 133 15.10 8.02 14.35
N PRO A 134 15.25 8.20 13.02
CA PRO A 134 14.14 8.06 12.11
C PRO A 134 13.65 6.62 12.07
N LEU A 135 12.34 6.49 11.87
CA LEU A 135 11.69 5.23 11.55
C LEU A 135 10.55 5.50 10.58
N ASP A 136 10.50 4.73 9.51
CA ASP A 136 9.47 4.82 8.49
C ASP A 136 9.21 3.41 7.95
N GLU A 137 7.96 2.97 7.92
CA GLU A 137 7.58 1.64 7.49
C GLU A 137 6.35 1.68 6.59
N THR A 138 6.30 0.84 5.55
CA THR A 138 5.05 0.57 4.82
C THR A 138 4.69 -0.90 4.95
N LEU A 139 3.49 -1.17 5.42
CA LEU A 139 2.92 -2.51 5.56
C LEU A 139 1.94 -2.77 4.43
N LEU A 140 2.02 -3.93 3.78
CA LEU A 140 1.10 -4.39 2.75
C LEU A 140 0.29 -5.58 3.26
N SER A 141 -1.03 -5.44 3.27
CA SER A 141 -1.96 -6.56 3.44
C SER A 141 -2.67 -6.84 2.13
N LEU A 142 -2.92 -8.11 1.81
CA LEU A 142 -3.67 -8.53 0.62
C LEU A 142 -5.00 -9.16 1.00
N TYR A 143 -6.04 -8.84 0.23
CA TYR A 143 -7.41 -9.29 0.45
C TYR A 143 -7.99 -9.93 -0.81
N VAL A 144 -8.71 -11.03 -0.63
CA VAL A 144 -9.51 -11.68 -1.68
C VAL A 144 -10.99 -11.52 -1.37
N ARG A 145 -11.83 -11.46 -2.41
CA ARG A 145 -13.28 -11.50 -2.25
C ARG A 145 -13.78 -12.94 -2.22
N GLU A 146 -14.55 -13.29 -1.19
CA GLU A 146 -15.23 -14.57 -1.03
C GLU A 146 -16.70 -14.33 -0.76
N GLY A 147 -17.51 -14.38 -1.84
CA GLY A 147 -18.93 -14.03 -1.76
C GLY A 147 -19.14 -12.60 -1.27
N GLY A 148 -19.82 -12.47 -0.12
CA GLY A 148 -20.11 -11.20 0.53
C GLY A 148 -19.04 -10.70 1.49
N LYS A 149 -17.87 -11.34 1.56
CA LYS A 149 -16.79 -10.98 2.50
C LYS A 149 -15.47 -10.74 1.78
N LEU A 150 -14.66 -9.85 2.34
CA LEU A 150 -13.25 -9.71 1.98
C LEU A 150 -12.43 -10.45 3.05
N ARG A 151 -11.55 -11.34 2.61
CA ARG A 151 -10.72 -12.17 3.50
C ARG A 151 -9.25 -11.77 3.35
N PRO A 152 -8.54 -11.45 4.44
CA PRO A 152 -7.10 -11.24 4.39
C PRO A 152 -6.39 -12.56 4.06
N VAL A 153 -5.43 -12.50 3.15
CA VAL A 153 -4.58 -13.62 2.72
C VAL A 153 -3.10 -13.33 2.92
N LEU A 154 -2.72 -12.06 3.06
CA LEU A 154 -1.40 -11.61 3.51
C LEU A 154 -1.65 -10.54 4.56
N ASP A 155 -1.08 -10.69 5.76
CA ASP A 155 -1.25 -9.72 6.85
C ASP A 155 0.05 -8.95 7.08
N ARG A 156 0.04 -7.66 6.76
CA ARG A 156 1.06 -6.66 7.12
C ARG A 156 2.50 -7.08 6.82
N LEU A 157 2.73 -7.44 5.56
CA LEU A 157 4.08 -7.61 5.03
C LEU A 157 4.80 -6.26 5.03
N LEU A 158 5.93 -6.15 5.71
CA LEU A 158 6.80 -4.97 5.66
C LEU A 158 7.40 -4.83 4.27
N VAL A 159 6.85 -3.96 3.42
CA VAL A 159 7.30 -3.74 2.04
C VAL A 159 8.28 -2.59 1.88
N TYR A 160 8.34 -1.72 2.87
CA TYR A 160 9.34 -0.65 2.96
C TYR A 160 9.71 -0.48 4.43
N SER A 161 10.99 -0.29 4.71
CA SER A 161 11.47 0.13 6.02
C SER A 161 12.67 1.06 5.87
N PHE A 162 12.68 2.15 6.61
CA PHE A 162 13.82 3.03 6.78
C PHE A 162 14.00 3.30 8.26
N SER A 163 15.21 3.07 8.77
CA SER A 163 15.54 3.30 10.17
C SER A 163 17.00 3.71 10.34
N GLY A 164 17.33 4.33 11.47
CA GLY A 164 18.71 4.70 11.78
C GLY A 164 18.86 5.43 13.09
N GLU A 165 20.09 5.78 13.39
CA GLU A 165 20.52 6.61 14.50
C GLU A 165 21.60 7.57 14.01
N TRP A 166 21.46 8.86 14.32
CA TRP A 166 22.32 9.93 13.85
C TRP A 166 22.54 10.95 14.96
N ASP A 167 23.70 11.58 15.01
CA ASP A 167 24.01 12.65 15.97
C ASP A 167 23.35 14.01 15.65
N GLY A 168 22.71 14.11 14.47
CA GLY A 168 22.11 15.32 13.93
C GLY A 168 23.03 16.13 13.00
N ASP A 169 24.30 15.75 12.88
CA ASP A 169 25.32 16.40 12.07
C ASP A 169 25.93 15.42 11.04
N CYS A 170 26.72 14.44 11.46
CA CYS A 170 27.44 13.51 10.57
C CYS A 170 27.58 12.09 11.12
N ALA A 171 27.85 11.89 12.40
CA ALA A 171 28.10 10.54 12.90
C ALA A 171 26.78 9.77 13.01
N GLY A 172 26.73 8.57 12.44
CA GLY A 172 25.58 7.71 12.56
C GLY A 172 25.44 6.70 11.44
N GLU A 173 24.34 5.97 11.48
CA GLU A 173 24.00 4.91 10.54
C GLU A 173 22.51 4.91 10.22
N ARG A 174 22.17 4.61 8.97
CA ARG A 174 20.79 4.38 8.54
C ARG A 174 20.73 3.25 7.53
N SER A 175 19.60 2.55 7.50
CA SER A 175 19.31 1.46 6.58
C SER A 175 17.94 1.67 5.94
N GLU A 176 17.84 1.32 4.67
CA GLU A 176 16.61 1.33 3.89
C GLU A 176 16.44 -0.05 3.25
N THR A 177 15.25 -0.65 3.37
CA THR A 177 14.89 -1.89 2.67
C THR A 177 13.62 -1.67 1.89
N VAL A 178 13.68 -1.93 0.59
CA VAL A 178 12.53 -1.92 -0.32
C VAL A 178 12.22 -3.34 -0.76
N ARG A 179 10.96 -3.76 -0.67
CA ARG A 179 10.50 -5.06 -1.12
C ARG A 179 9.47 -4.94 -2.25
N THR A 180 9.69 -5.68 -3.32
CA THR A 180 8.75 -5.81 -4.44
C THR A 180 8.20 -7.23 -4.51
N LEU A 181 6.93 -7.38 -4.88
CA LEU A 181 6.26 -8.67 -4.98
C LEU A 181 6.05 -9.08 -6.44
N GLU A 182 6.25 -10.36 -6.71
CA GLU A 182 5.93 -11.01 -7.98
C GLU A 182 5.15 -12.31 -7.72
N MET A 183 4.17 -12.61 -8.56
CA MET A 183 3.48 -13.91 -8.50
C MET A 183 4.39 -14.98 -9.11
N GLY A 184 4.71 -16.00 -8.32
CA GLY A 184 5.52 -17.13 -8.72
C GLY A 184 4.81 -18.04 -9.72
N LYS A 185 5.59 -18.92 -10.35
CA LYS A 185 5.08 -19.95 -11.28
C LYS A 185 4.58 -21.20 -10.55
N THR A 186 4.96 -21.36 -9.28
CA THR A 186 4.53 -22.45 -8.41
C THR A 186 3.36 -22.01 -7.54
N SER A 187 2.64 -22.96 -6.96
CA SER A 187 1.51 -22.71 -6.09
C SER A 187 1.55 -23.61 -4.86
N SER A 188 1.04 -23.10 -3.75
CA SER A 188 0.84 -23.84 -2.50
C SER A 188 -0.62 -23.70 -2.07
N HIS A 189 -1.28 -24.82 -1.75
CA HIS A 189 -2.68 -24.83 -1.32
C HIS A 189 -3.64 -24.05 -2.24
N GLY A 190 -3.42 -24.15 -3.56
CA GLY A 190 -4.27 -23.55 -4.59
C GLY A 190 -3.94 -22.08 -4.93
N TYR A 191 -3.06 -21.41 -4.18
CA TYR A 191 -2.64 -20.04 -4.47
C TYR A 191 -1.19 -19.99 -4.95
N ALA A 192 -0.89 -19.09 -5.88
CA ALA A 192 0.46 -18.84 -6.40
C ALA A 192 1.41 -18.45 -5.26
N ASP A 193 2.61 -18.99 -5.25
CA ASP A 193 3.63 -18.55 -4.30
C ASP A 193 4.00 -17.10 -4.61
N ILE A 194 4.29 -16.28 -3.58
CA ILE A 194 4.70 -14.89 -3.78
C ILE A 194 6.22 -14.80 -3.67
N ILE A 195 6.88 -14.31 -4.72
CA ILE A 195 8.31 -14.01 -4.69
C ILE A 195 8.49 -12.58 -4.22
N VAL A 196 9.12 -12.42 -3.06
CA VAL A 196 9.47 -11.13 -2.48
C VAL A 196 10.94 -10.87 -2.76
N ARG A 197 11.23 -9.82 -3.53
CA ARG A 197 12.58 -9.33 -3.77
C ARG A 197 12.88 -8.18 -2.83
N SER A 198 13.85 -8.36 -1.94
CA SER A 198 14.34 -7.34 -1.01
C SER A 198 15.63 -6.72 -1.52
N VAL A 199 15.71 -5.39 -1.48
CA VAL A 199 16.93 -4.63 -1.75
C VAL A 199 17.18 -3.75 -0.53
N THR A 200 18.37 -3.86 0.03
CA THR A 200 18.78 -3.10 1.22
C THR A 200 19.97 -2.21 0.86
N SER A 201 19.91 -0.96 1.31
CA SER A 201 21.03 -0.03 1.26
C SER A 201 21.25 0.61 2.60
N SER A 202 22.51 0.87 2.93
CA SER A 202 22.88 1.51 4.19
C SER A 202 23.79 2.69 3.94
N LEU A 203 23.67 3.71 4.78
CA LEU A 203 24.56 4.86 4.82
C LEU A 203 25.13 4.96 6.23
N SER A 204 26.45 5.07 6.34
CA SER A 204 27.14 5.41 7.58
C SER A 204 27.91 6.71 7.41
N GLY A 205 27.97 7.54 8.44
CA GLY A 205 28.77 8.75 8.51
C GLY A 205 29.69 8.74 9.73
N VAL A 206 30.89 9.28 9.58
CA VAL A 206 31.89 9.40 10.66
C VAL A 206 32.57 10.76 10.59
N GLY A 207 32.85 11.34 11.77
CA GLY A 207 33.56 12.59 11.92
C GLY A 207 32.64 13.79 12.20
N PRO A 208 33.20 14.99 12.38
CA PRO A 208 32.41 16.21 12.55
C PRO A 208 31.81 16.67 11.23
N ARG A 209 30.83 17.57 11.32
CA ARG A 209 30.05 18.09 10.18
C ARG A 209 30.90 18.56 8.99
N GLU A 210 32.00 19.27 9.25
CA GLU A 210 32.83 19.91 8.23
C GLU A 210 33.70 18.91 7.45
N THR A 211 34.05 17.79 8.07
CA THR A 211 34.91 16.75 7.49
C THR A 211 34.20 15.41 7.45
N CYS A 212 32.88 15.44 7.23
CA CYS A 212 32.05 14.25 7.31
C CYS A 212 32.43 13.25 6.22
N GLU A 213 32.87 12.06 6.63
CA GLU A 213 33.12 10.94 5.73
C GLU A 213 31.90 10.04 5.71
N SER A 214 31.23 9.97 4.55
CA SER A 214 30.04 9.13 4.38
C SER A 214 30.30 7.96 3.45
N LYS A 215 29.71 6.82 3.77
CA LYS A 215 29.83 5.59 3.00
C LYS A 215 28.46 4.98 2.77
N THR A 216 28.11 4.84 1.50
CA THR A 216 26.93 4.11 1.06
C THR A 216 27.31 2.68 0.70
N SER A 217 26.48 1.72 1.10
CA SER A 217 26.59 0.33 0.67
C SER A 217 25.25 -0.17 0.16
N HIS A 218 25.31 -1.11 -0.78
CA HIS A 218 24.14 -1.77 -1.35
C HIS A 218 24.33 -3.27 -1.22
N GLU A 219 23.37 -3.93 -0.58
CA GLU A 219 23.36 -5.37 -0.46
C GLU A 219 22.88 -6.02 -1.77
N LYS A 220 23.32 -7.25 -1.99
CA LYS A 220 22.79 -8.04 -3.10
C LYS A 220 21.30 -8.30 -2.86
N PRO A 221 20.44 -8.19 -3.89
CA PRO A 221 19.03 -8.48 -3.73
C PRO A 221 18.79 -9.90 -3.20
N VAL A 222 17.92 -10.03 -2.21
CA VAL A 222 17.52 -11.31 -1.62
C VAL A 222 16.12 -11.68 -2.12
N LEU A 223 15.95 -12.93 -2.55
CA LEU A 223 14.65 -13.46 -2.95
C LEU A 223 14.11 -14.39 -1.86
N THR A 224 12.90 -14.10 -1.39
CA THR A 224 12.18 -14.90 -0.41
C THR A 224 10.86 -15.35 -1.00
N THR A 225 10.56 -16.64 -0.93
CA THR A 225 9.27 -17.16 -1.39
C THR A 225 8.31 -17.28 -0.22
N LEU A 226 7.19 -16.55 -0.26
CA LEU A 226 6.07 -16.75 0.66
C LEU A 226 5.16 -17.84 0.11
N ARG A 227 4.86 -18.83 0.95
CA ARG A 227 3.97 -19.95 0.62
C ARG A 227 2.64 -19.75 1.32
N TYR A 228 1.56 -19.97 0.59
CA TYR A 228 0.22 -19.98 1.17
C TYR A 228 0.01 -21.28 1.95
N ASP A 229 -0.47 -21.20 3.19
CA ASP A 229 -0.67 -22.36 4.08
C ASP A 229 -2.10 -22.95 4.01
N GLY A 230 -2.94 -22.44 3.09
CA GLY A 230 -4.37 -22.75 3.00
C GLY A 230 -5.26 -21.73 3.72
N LYS A 231 -4.69 -20.81 4.48
CA LYS A 231 -5.38 -19.71 5.15
C LYS A 231 -4.73 -18.35 4.85
N THR A 232 -3.41 -18.22 5.03
CA THR A 232 -2.63 -16.99 4.84
C THR A 232 -1.24 -17.28 4.27
N TYR A 233 -0.57 -16.26 3.74
CA TYR A 233 0.87 -16.32 3.45
C TYR A 233 1.66 -16.16 4.75
N VAL A 234 2.52 -17.14 5.04
CA VAL A 234 3.34 -17.13 6.24
C VAL A 234 4.53 -16.19 6.05
N LEU A 235 4.64 -15.18 6.93
CA LEU A 235 5.74 -14.23 6.92
C LEU A 235 6.95 -14.75 7.71
N PRO A 236 8.15 -14.76 7.12
CA PRO A 236 9.40 -15.03 7.84
C PRO A 236 9.71 -13.95 8.89
N ARG A 237 10.66 -14.24 9.77
CA ARG A 237 11.23 -13.23 10.68
C ARG A 237 11.83 -12.07 9.87
N GLY A 238 11.61 -10.83 10.31
CA GLY A 238 12.09 -9.61 9.65
C GLY A 238 11.21 -9.10 8.49
N PHE A 239 10.04 -9.71 8.26
CA PHE A 239 9.07 -9.30 7.24
C PHE A 239 7.79 -8.67 7.85
N LYS A 240 7.81 -8.41 9.16
CA LYS A 240 6.77 -7.67 9.89
C LYS A 240 7.36 -6.35 10.35
N GLY A 241 6.53 -5.30 10.42
CA GLY A 241 6.90 -4.03 11.05
C GLY A 241 7.17 -4.17 12.53
N VAL A 242 7.65 -3.08 13.13
CA VAL A 242 7.92 -2.98 14.57
C VAL A 242 6.66 -2.92 15.42
#